data_AF-A0A1H8GFK5-F1
#
_entry.id   AF-A0A1H8GFK5-F1
#
_cell.length_a   1.000
_cell.length_b   1.000
_cell.length_c   1.000
_cell.angle_alpha   90.00
_cell.angle_beta   90.00
_cell.angle_gamma   90.00
#
_symmetry.space_group_name_H-M   'P 1'
#
loop_
_entity.id
_entity.type
_entity.pdbx_description
1 polymer ?
#
loop_
_entity_poly.entity_id
_entity_poly.type
_entity_poly.pdbx_seq_one_letter_code
_entity_poly.pdbx_strand_id
1 'polypeptide(L)' 'MSHETWLERLEMLLVRFSHLGIGADVASLGLIELWSLYVYLSRLTDG' A
#
# COMPACT_ATOMS: atom_id res chain seq x y z
N MET A 1 10.72 -18.32 -7.61
CA MET A 1 10.23 -16.95 -7.87
C MET A 1 8.96 -16.79 -7.07
N SER A 2 9.03 -16.10 -5.95
CA SER A 2 7.87 -15.80 -5.12
C SER A 2 6.90 -14.97 -5.97
N HIS A 3 5.66 -15.41 -6.14
CA HIS A 3 4.62 -14.56 -6.70
C HIS A 3 4.29 -13.52 -5.63
N GLU A 4 5.07 -12.44 -5.56
CA GLU A 4 4.77 -11.34 -4.66
C GLU A 4 3.37 -10.84 -4.95
N THR A 5 2.51 -10.92 -3.95
CA THR A 5 1.14 -10.44 -4.04
C THR A 5 1.15 -8.92 -3.99
N TRP A 6 0.15 -8.29 -4.60
CA TRP A 6 0.00 -6.83 -4.50
C TRP A 6 -0.17 -6.37 -3.03
N LEU A 7 -0.64 -7.23 -2.13
CA LEU A 7 -0.74 -6.97 -0.69
C LEU A 7 0.63 -6.90 -0.01
N GLU A 8 1.53 -7.85 -0.30
CA GLU A 8 2.91 -7.81 0.22
C GLU A 8 3.63 -6.54 -0.27
N ARG A 9 3.41 -6.17 -1.54
CA ARG A 9 3.95 -4.92 -2.09
C ARG A 9 3.31 -3.68 -1.46
N LEU A 10 2.01 -3.73 -1.14
CA LEU A 10 1.33 -2.67 -0.39
C LEU A 10 1.94 -2.49 1.00
N GLU A 11 2.25 -3.57 1.73
CA GLU A 11 2.91 -3.48 3.04
C GLU A 11 4.26 -2.75 2.94
N MET A 12 5.08 -3.10 1.95
CA MET A 12 6.36 -2.41 1.71
C MET A 12 6.17 -0.92 1.39
N LEU A 13 5.16 -0.59 0.58
CA LEU A 13 4.83 0.80 0.25
C LEU A 13 4.35 1.57 1.48
N LEU A 14 3.52 0.97 2.34
CA LEU A 14 3.06 1.59 3.58
C LEU A 14 4.21 1.90 4.54
N VAL A 15 5.20 1.01 4.64
CA VAL A 15 6.42 1.27 5.41
C VAL A 15 7.21 2.43 4.80
N ARG A 16 7.41 2.42 3.48
CA ARG A 16 8.14 3.48 2.75
C ARG A 16 7.48 4.86 2.90
N PHE A 17 6.15 4.90 2.86
CA PHE A 17 5.35 6.12 2.98
C PHE A 17 4.77 6.32 4.39
N SER A 18 5.38 5.72 5.41
CA SER A 18 4.94 5.84 6.82
C SER A 18 4.86 7.28 7.32
N HIS A 19 5.69 8.18 6.78
CA HIS A 19 5.67 9.61 7.05
C HIS A 19 4.37 10.32 6.62
N LEU A 20 3.53 9.70 5.78
CA LEU A 20 2.21 10.22 5.41
C LEU A 20 1.15 9.95 6.49
N GLY A 21 1.44 9.15 7.51
CA GLY A 21 0.52 8.88 8.62
C GLY A 21 -0.64 7.92 8.29
N ILE A 22 -0.57 7.22 7.14
CA ILE A 22 -1.67 6.37 6.63
C ILE A 22 -1.84 5.06 7.43
N GLY A 23 -0.79 4.60 8.13
CA GLY A 23 -0.71 3.26 8.70
C GLY A 23 -1.70 2.94 9.84
N ALA A 24 -2.27 3.94 10.52
CA ALA A 24 -3.10 3.72 11.70
C ALA A 24 -4.44 3.03 11.41
N ASP A 25 -5.00 3.23 10.22
CA ASP A 25 -6.37 2.79 9.88
C ASP A 25 -6.42 1.77 8.74
N VAL A 26 -5.27 1.33 8.21
CA VAL A 26 -5.22 0.40 7.06
C VAL A 26 -5.97 -0.90 7.32
N ALA A 27 -5.94 -1.40 8.56
CA ALA A 27 -6.64 -2.63 8.94
C ALA A 27 -8.18 -2.50 8.91
N SER A 28 -8.72 -1.28 8.88
CA SER A 28 -10.16 -1.02 8.78
C SER A 28 -10.66 -0.92 7.34
N LEU A 29 -9.74 -0.84 6.36
CA LEU A 29 -10.07 -0.68 4.95
C LEU A 29 -10.58 -1.99 4.34
N GLY A 30 -11.59 -1.88 3.49
CA GLY A 30 -12.02 -2.96 2.62
C GLY A 30 -11.06 -3.19 1.45
N LEU A 31 -11.29 -4.28 0.71
CA LEU A 31 -10.43 -4.70 -0.40
C LEU A 31 -10.30 -3.63 -1.50
N ILE A 32 -11.37 -2.90 -1.78
CA ILE A 32 -11.38 -1.83 -2.80
C ILE A 32 -10.55 -0.63 -2.36
N GLU A 33 -10.62 -0.25 -1.08
CA GLU A 33 -9.84 0.84 -0.51
C GLU A 33 -8.35 0.47 -0.46
N LEU A 34 -8.03 -0.77 -0.08
CA LEU A 34 -6.66 -1.29 -0.11
C LEU A 34 -6.08 -1.29 -1.54
N TRP A 35 -6.87 -1.69 -2.53
CA TRP A 35 -6.46 -1.65 -3.93
C TRP A 35 -6.21 -0.22 -4.42
N SER A 36 -7.12 0.71 -4.08
CA SER A 36 -6.98 2.12 -4.42
C SER A 36 -5.73 2.73 -3.80
N LEU A 37 -5.46 2.40 -2.53
CA LEU A 37 -4.27 2.82 -1.80
C LEU A 37 -2.99 2.26 -2.43
N TYR A 38 -2.99 0.98 -2.79
CA TYR A 38 -1.87 0.35 -3.49
C TYR A 38 -1.55 1.05 -4.81
N VAL A 39 -2.55 1.34 -5.64
CA VAL A 39 -2.36 2.06 -6.92
C VAL A 39 -1.81 3.47 -6.68
N TYR A 40 -2.34 4.19 -5.69
CA TYR A 40 -1.87 5.53 -5.35
C TYR A 40 -0.40 5.54 -4.93
N LEU A 41 -0.03 4.70 -3.95
CA LEU A 41 1.35 4.62 -3.45
C LEU A 41 2.34 4.07 -4.50
N SER A 42 1.87 3.18 -5.38
CA SER A 42 2.68 2.70 -6.51
C SER A 42 3.01 3.84 -7.47
N ARG A 43 2.03 4.68 -7.82
CA ARG A 43 2.25 5.85 -8.70
C ARG A 43 3.16 6.90 -8.08
N LEU A 44 3.10 7.08 -6.75
CA LEU A 44 4.04 7.95 -6.04
C LEU A 44 5.48 7.45 -6.10
N THR A 45 5.69 6.15 -6.33
CA THR A 45 7.04 5.58 -6.49
C THR A 45 7.62 5.84 -7.88
N ASP A 46 6.78 5.92 -8.91
CA ASP A 46 7.17 6.18 -10.30
C ASP A 46 7.30 7.67 -10.63
N GLY A 47 6.99 8.56 -9.68
CA GLY A 47 7.07 10.02 -9.81
C GLY A 47 8.45 10.61 -9.56
#